data_AF-A0A8S1F2B6-F1
#
_entry.id   AF-A0A8S1F2B6-F1
#
_cell.length_a   1.000
_cell.length_b   1.000
_cell.length_c   1.000
_cell.angle_alpha   90.00
_cell.angle_beta   90.00
_cell.angle_gamma   90.00
#
_symmetry.space_group_name_H-M   'P 1'
#
loop_
_entity.id
_entity.type
_entity.pdbx_description
1 polymer ?
#
loop_
_entity_poly.entity_id
_entity_poly.type
_entity_poly.pdbx_seq_one_letter_code
_entity_poly.pdbx_strand_id
1 'polypeptide(L)'
;MDLFMVLNKKEYESPLKDKNLEKYSDIKKYATVGPRNPDGSINWQCPCMAGGSLVAHRCGYYFRKLYLCMKEDETKDATEKCPNQFVDWAACMQNMPAERREQMRRLMAEQPKPTD
;
A
#
# COMPACT_ATOMS: atom_id res chain seq x y z
N MET A 1 -33.03 4.15 -14.72
CA MET A 1 -33.67 3.62 -13.51
C MET A 1 -32.54 3.28 -12.56
N ASP A 2 -32.32 4.12 -11.56
CA ASP A 2 -31.28 3.90 -10.56
C ASP A 2 -31.84 2.96 -9.47
N LEU A 3 -31.21 1.82 -9.29
CA LEU A 3 -31.56 0.86 -8.25
C LEU A 3 -30.87 1.26 -6.94
N PHE A 4 -31.64 1.83 -6.02
CA PHE A 4 -31.16 2.10 -4.67
C PHE A 4 -31.50 0.92 -3.75
N MET A 5 -30.48 0.30 -3.16
CA MET A 5 -30.66 -0.70 -2.11
C MET A 5 -30.80 0.02 -0.77
N VAL A 6 -31.97 -0.09 -0.15
CA VAL A 6 -32.26 0.48 1.18
C VAL A 6 -32.41 -0.66 2.17
N LEU A 7 -31.68 -0.58 3.28
CA LEU A 7 -31.72 -1.55 4.38
C LEU A 7 -32.22 -0.85 5.65
N ASN A 8 -33.17 -1.46 6.35
CA ASN A 8 -33.58 -0.99 7.67
C ASN A 8 -32.68 -1.59 8.77
N LYS A 9 -32.74 -1.00 9.98
CA LYS A 9 -31.92 -1.43 11.13
C LYS A 9 -32.06 -2.92 11.45
N LYS A 10 -33.29 -3.44 11.39
CA LYS A 10 -33.58 -4.85 11.71
C LYS A 10 -32.98 -5.80 10.67
N GLU A 11 -33.00 -5.40 9.40
CA GLU A 11 -32.36 -6.17 8.32
C GLU A 11 -30.84 -6.16 8.46
N TYR A 12 -30.24 -5.02 8.81
CA TYR A 12 -28.80 -4.89 9.08
C TYR A 12 -28.34 -5.78 10.23
N GLU A 13 -29.12 -5.86 11.31
CA GLU A 13 -28.81 -6.65 12.51
C GLU A 13 -29.11 -8.14 12.33
N SER A 14 -29.88 -8.52 11.30
CA SER A 14 -30.23 -9.92 11.08
C SER A 14 -29.06 -10.71 10.49
N PRO A 15 -28.86 -11.99 10.87
CA PRO A 15 -27.85 -12.83 10.25
C PRO A 15 -28.05 -12.93 8.74
N LEU A 16 -26.94 -12.93 7.99
CA LEU A 16 -26.96 -13.06 6.54
C LEU A 16 -27.66 -14.37 6.14
N LYS A 17 -28.75 -14.25 5.37
CA LYS A 17 -29.54 -15.38 4.88
C LYS A 17 -29.01 -15.94 3.56
N ASP A 18 -27.69 -16.01 3.39
CA ASP A 18 -27.09 -16.61 2.19
C ASP A 18 -26.79 -18.09 2.44
N LYS A 19 -27.34 -18.96 1.59
CA LYS A 19 -27.08 -20.41 1.65
C LYS A 19 -25.62 -20.75 1.34
N ASN A 20 -24.87 -19.82 0.76
CA ASN A 20 -23.46 -19.96 0.45
C ASN A 20 -22.54 -19.34 1.51
N LEU A 21 -23.06 -18.91 2.67
CA LEU A 21 -22.22 -18.29 3.70
C LEU A 21 -21.03 -19.19 4.10
N GLU A 22 -21.27 -20.50 4.18
CA GLU A 22 -20.22 -21.50 4.45
C GLU A 22 -19.13 -21.53 3.36
N LYS A 23 -19.46 -21.25 2.10
CA LYS A 23 -18.47 -21.17 1.00
C LYS A 23 -17.49 -20.01 1.18
N TYR A 24 -17.88 -18.98 1.93
CA TYR A 24 -17.05 -17.83 2.28
C TYR A 24 -16.39 -17.97 3.65
N SER A 25 -16.71 -19.02 4.42
CA SER A 25 -16.10 -19.27 5.73
C SER A 25 -14.61 -19.62 5.64
N ASP A 26 -14.19 -20.24 4.52
CA ASP A 26 -12.77 -20.49 4.25
C ASP A 26 -12.10 -19.23 3.70
N ILE A 27 -11.76 -18.31 4.61
CA ILE A 27 -11.05 -17.07 4.29
C ILE A 27 -9.70 -17.35 3.63
N LYS A 28 -9.07 -18.51 3.92
CA LYS A 28 -7.78 -18.87 3.31
C LYS A 28 -7.90 -19.11 1.81
N LYS A 29 -9.05 -19.62 1.35
CA LYS A 29 -9.34 -19.78 -0.09
C LYS A 29 -9.31 -18.46 -0.86
N TYR A 30 -9.66 -17.36 -0.19
CA TYR A 30 -9.66 -16.01 -0.76
C TYR A 30 -8.51 -15.14 -0.26
N ALA A 31 -7.58 -15.72 0.50
CA ALA A 31 -6.39 -15.01 0.95
C ALA A 31 -5.61 -14.53 -0.27
N THR A 32 -5.41 -13.22 -0.34
CA THR A 32 -4.68 -12.62 -1.45
C THR A 32 -3.19 -12.90 -1.30
N VAL A 33 -2.54 -13.20 -2.42
CA VAL A 33 -1.09 -13.37 -2.44
C VAL A 33 -0.44 -12.05 -2.00
N GLY A 34 0.39 -12.13 -0.98
CA GLY A 34 1.09 -10.99 -0.40
C GLY A 34 2.16 -10.40 -1.34
N PRO A 35 2.99 -9.48 -0.82
CA PRO A 35 4.00 -8.79 -1.61
C PRO A 35 5.20 -9.66 -2.03
N ARG A 36 5.30 -10.88 -1.52
CA ARG A 36 6.41 -11.81 -1.81
C ARG A 36 5.89 -13.10 -2.40
N ASN A 37 6.55 -13.54 -3.46
CA ASN A 37 6.35 -14.86 -4.05
C ASN A 37 7.02 -15.95 -3.18
N PRO A 38 6.68 -17.23 -3.37
CA PRO A 38 7.30 -18.33 -2.63
C PRO A 38 8.82 -18.44 -2.81
N ASP A 39 9.36 -17.94 -3.92
CA ASP A 39 10.80 -17.89 -4.21
C ASP A 39 11.52 -16.68 -3.57
N GLY A 40 10.80 -15.83 -2.83
CA GLY A 40 11.32 -14.61 -2.20
C GLY A 40 11.44 -13.40 -3.14
N SER A 41 11.05 -13.54 -4.41
CA SER A 41 10.93 -12.40 -5.33
C SER A 41 9.73 -11.52 -4.96
N ILE A 42 9.74 -10.27 -5.41
CA ILE A 42 8.65 -9.31 -5.14
C ILE A 42 7.48 -9.61 -6.09
N ASN A 43 6.30 -9.84 -5.51
CA ASN A 43 5.04 -9.91 -6.25
C ASN A 43 4.52 -8.50 -6.56
N TRP A 44 5.01 -7.90 -7.64
CA TRP A 44 4.59 -6.56 -8.06
C TRP A 44 3.10 -6.44 -8.39
N GLN A 45 2.39 -7.55 -8.57
CA GLN A 45 0.96 -7.60 -8.88
C GLN A 45 0.08 -7.86 -7.65
N CYS A 46 0.64 -7.88 -6.43
CA CYS A 46 -0.17 -8.11 -5.24
C CYS A 46 -1.29 -7.05 -5.14
N PRO A 47 -2.48 -7.42 -4.64
CA PRO A 47 -3.53 -6.45 -4.34
C PRO A 47 -3.06 -5.34 -3.39
N CYS A 48 -2.10 -5.64 -2.51
CA CYS A 48 -1.45 -4.69 -1.62
C CYS A 48 -0.72 -3.53 -2.33
N MET A 49 -0.26 -3.76 -3.56
CA MET A 49 0.35 -2.76 -4.44
C MET A 49 -0.65 -2.24 -5.48
N ALA A 50 -1.93 -2.23 -5.11
CA ALA A 50 -3.06 -1.90 -5.97
C ALA A 50 -3.07 -2.72 -7.27
N GLY A 51 -2.77 -4.02 -7.17
CA GLY A 51 -2.74 -4.92 -8.32
C GLY A 51 -1.74 -4.48 -9.38
N GLY A 52 -0.56 -4.02 -8.96
CA GLY A 52 0.48 -3.49 -9.85
C GLY A 52 0.27 -2.06 -10.34
N SER A 53 -0.84 -1.41 -10.00
CA SER A 53 -1.10 -0.03 -10.44
C SER A 53 -0.07 0.96 -9.89
N LEU A 54 0.42 0.79 -8.65
CA LEU A 54 1.48 1.65 -8.08
C LEU A 54 2.79 1.57 -8.88
N VAL A 55 3.06 0.39 -9.43
CA VAL A 55 4.26 0.06 -10.20
C VAL A 55 4.12 0.56 -11.65
N ALA A 56 2.91 0.47 -12.21
CA ALA A 56 2.58 0.96 -13.55
C ALA A 56 2.31 2.48 -13.63
N HIS A 57 2.10 3.14 -12.49
CA HIS A 57 1.84 4.57 -12.42
C HIS A 57 3.00 5.41 -12.99
N ARG A 58 2.74 6.67 -13.39
CA ARG A 58 3.78 7.61 -13.86
C ARG A 58 4.96 7.76 -12.88
N CYS A 59 4.69 7.61 -11.58
CA CYS A 59 5.68 7.66 -10.51
C CYS A 59 6.21 6.29 -10.08
N GLY A 60 5.82 5.23 -10.79
CA GLY A 60 6.14 3.85 -10.45
C GLY A 60 7.63 3.54 -10.49
N TYR A 61 8.42 4.29 -11.26
CA TYR A 61 9.89 4.18 -11.23
C TYR A 61 10.45 4.48 -9.83
N TYR A 62 9.99 5.56 -9.20
CA TYR A 62 10.40 5.94 -7.85
C TYR A 62 9.82 4.99 -6.80
N PHE A 63 8.58 4.53 -7.00
CA PHE A 63 7.97 3.53 -6.12
C PHE A 63 8.79 2.24 -6.07
N ARG A 64 9.22 1.70 -7.22
CA ARG A 64 10.07 0.49 -7.25
C ARG A 64 11.36 0.68 -6.47
N LYS A 65 12.02 1.83 -6.59
CA LYS A 65 13.25 2.14 -5.84
C LYS A 65 13.02 2.20 -4.33
N LEU A 66 11.93 2.86 -3.92
CA LEU A 66 11.52 2.92 -2.52
C LEU A 66 11.26 1.52 -1.97
N TYR A 67 10.46 0.73 -2.68
CA TYR A 67 10.06 -0.60 -2.26
C TYR A 67 11.26 -1.56 -2.18
N LEU A 68 12.20 -1.47 -3.12
CA LEU A 68 13.45 -2.25 -3.08
C LEU A 68 14.32 -1.89 -1.87
N CYS A 69 14.39 -0.61 -1.50
CA CYS A 69 15.10 -0.17 -0.29
C CYS A 69 14.40 -0.70 0.99
N MET A 70 13.06 -0.68 1.03
CA MET A 70 12.31 -1.23 2.15
C MET A 70 12.47 -2.76 2.29
N LYS A 71 12.71 -3.49 1.19
CA LYS A 71 12.80 -4.96 1.16
C LYS A 71 13.73 -5.56 2.22
N GLU A 72 14.81 -4.87 2.58
CA GLU A 72 15.85 -5.40 3.49
C GLU A 72 15.39 -5.53 4.96
N ASP A 73 14.34 -4.82 5.35
CA ASP A 73 13.84 -4.68 6.73
C ASP A 73 12.47 -3.98 6.65
N GLU A 74 11.41 -4.76 6.88
CA GLU A 74 10.01 -4.34 6.80
C GLU A 74 9.49 -3.80 8.14
N THR A 75 10.32 -3.78 9.20
CA THR A 75 9.89 -3.35 10.54
C THR A 75 9.94 -1.82 10.71
N LYS A 76 10.78 -1.15 9.91
CA LYS A 76 11.01 0.30 9.96
C LYS A 76 10.22 1.04 8.89
N ASP A 77 9.75 2.24 9.24
CA ASP A 77 9.03 3.09 8.30
C ASP A 77 9.92 3.55 7.13
N ALA A 78 9.30 3.75 5.98
CA ALA A 78 9.96 4.19 4.75
C ALA A 78 10.72 5.51 4.92
N THR A 79 10.21 6.41 5.76
CA THR A 79 10.80 7.71 6.06
C THR A 79 12.08 7.62 6.88
N GLU A 80 12.21 6.60 7.74
CA GLU A 80 13.40 6.38 8.56
C GLU A 80 14.49 5.66 7.75
N LYS A 81 14.09 4.60 7.05
CA LYS A 81 15.04 3.69 6.39
C LYS A 81 15.46 4.16 5.01
N CYS A 82 14.51 4.71 4.25
CA CYS A 82 14.66 5.04 2.84
C CYS A 82 14.26 6.49 2.55
N PRO A 83 14.72 7.49 3.34
CA PRO A 83 14.20 8.87 3.27
C PRO A 83 14.34 9.47 1.87
N ASN A 84 15.48 9.26 1.21
CA ASN A 84 15.72 9.82 -0.12
C ASN A 84 14.76 9.25 -1.18
N GLN A 85 14.58 7.93 -1.18
CA GLN A 85 13.68 7.25 -2.09
C GLN A 85 12.22 7.60 -1.78
N PHE A 86 11.89 7.79 -0.51
CA PHE A 86 10.57 8.23 -0.08
C PHE A 86 10.27 9.64 -0.62
N VAL A 87 11.18 10.59 -0.42
CA VAL A 87 11.03 11.96 -0.94
C VAL A 87 10.88 11.94 -2.46
N ASP A 88 11.67 11.15 -3.16
CA ASP A 88 11.59 11.05 -4.63
C ASP A 88 10.22 10.56 -5.12
N TRP A 89 9.68 9.54 -4.45
CA TRP A 89 8.35 9.02 -4.75
C TRP A 89 7.26 10.03 -4.38
N ALA A 90 7.30 10.61 -3.18
CA ALA A 90 6.34 11.59 -2.69
C ALA A 90 6.32 12.86 -3.57
N ALA A 91 7.50 13.35 -3.95
CA ALA A 91 7.65 14.51 -4.83
C ALA A 91 7.03 14.26 -6.20
N CYS A 92 7.21 13.07 -6.78
CA CYS A 92 6.55 12.72 -8.04
C CYS A 92 5.03 12.65 -7.89
N MET A 93 4.53 11.99 -6.83
CA MET A 93 3.10 11.82 -6.61
C MET A 93 2.38 13.16 -6.44
N GLN A 94 3.01 14.09 -5.71
CA GLN A 94 2.47 15.44 -5.43
C GLN A 94 2.86 16.49 -6.48
N ASN A 95 3.59 16.11 -7.53
CA ASN A 95 4.11 17.03 -8.55
C ASN A 95 4.86 18.23 -7.95
N MET A 96 5.74 17.95 -6.98
CA MET A 96 6.47 19.00 -6.26
C MET A 96 7.52 19.70 -7.14
N PRO A 97 7.69 21.02 -7.00
CA PRO A 97 8.84 21.73 -7.54
C PRO A 97 10.17 21.19 -6.97
N ALA A 98 11.24 21.35 -7.74
CA ALA A 98 12.58 20.89 -7.34
C ALA A 98 13.05 21.48 -6.01
N GLU A 99 12.78 22.77 -5.77
CA GLU A 99 13.13 23.45 -4.52
C GLU A 99 12.43 22.81 -3.31
N ARG A 100 11.11 22.59 -3.39
CA ARG A 100 10.33 21.94 -2.33
C ARG A 100 10.81 20.50 -2.07
N ARG A 101 11.15 19.76 -3.13
CA ARG A 101 11.73 18.40 -3.01
C ARG A 101 13.04 18.44 -2.22
N GLU A 102 13.92 19.39 -2.52
CA GLU A 102 15.20 19.51 -1.84
C GLU A 102 15.04 19.96 -0.39
N GLN A 103 14.13 20.89 -0.12
CA GLN A 103 13.77 21.27 1.25
C GLN A 103 13.28 20.05 2.05
N MET A 104 12.39 19.23 1.47
CA MET A 104 11.88 18.03 2.12
C MET A 104 13.01 17.03 2.43
N ARG A 105 13.98 16.85 1.53
CA ARG A 105 15.15 15.98 1.80
C ARG A 105 15.95 16.45 3.00
N ARG A 106 16.22 17.75 3.11
CA ARG A 106 16.98 18.33 4.23
C ARG A 106 16.25 18.13 5.55
N LEU A 107 14.95 18.44 5.57
CA LEU A 107 14.12 18.25 6.76
C LEU A 107 14.10 16.78 7.22
N MET A 108 14.08 15.82 6.30
CA MET A 108 14.12 14.40 6.65
C MET A 108 15.50 13.92 7.10
N ALA A 109 16.59 14.54 6.61
CA ALA A 109 17.95 14.24 7.08
C ALA A 109 18.23 14.81 8.48
N GLU A 110 17.57 15.90 8.85
CA GLU A 110 17.69 16.57 10.15
C GLU A 110 16.79 15.98 11.23
N GLN A 111 15.84 15.09 10.89
CA GLN A 111 15.00 14.47 11.89
C GLN A 111 15.82 13.54 12.80
N PRO A 112 15.67 13.63 14.14
CA PRO A 112 16.31 12.70 15.05
C PRO A 112 15.78 11.30 14.75
N LYS A 113 16.69 10.35 14.51
CA LYS A 113 16.31 8.94 14.37
C LYS A 113 15.64 8.48 15.67
N PRO A 114 14.54 7.71 15.60
CA PRO A 114 13.97 7.10 16.79
C PRO A 114 15.06 6.30 17.51
N THR A 115 15.25 6.57 18.81
CA THR A 115 16.03 5.69 19.68
C THR A 115 15.19 4.45 19.97
N ASP A 116 15.74 3.27 19.66
CA ASP A 116 15.17 1.94 19.91
C ASP A 116 14.74 1.75 21.38
#